data_AF-A0A200QAT5-F1
#
_entry.id   AF-A0A200QAT5-F1
#
_cell.length_a   1.000
_cell.length_b   1.000
_cell.length_c   1.000
_cell.angle_alpha   90.00
_cell.angle_beta   90.00
_cell.angle_gamma   90.00
#
_symmetry.space_group_name_H-M   'P 1'
#
loop_
_entity.id
_entity.type
_entity.pdbx_description
1 polymer ?
#
loop_
_entity_poly.entity_id
_entity_poly.type
_entity_poly.pdbx_seq_one_letter_code
_entity_poly.pdbx_strand_id
1 'polypeptide(L)'
;MVMTVDSNEKSEFGPSPTETTFESSSSSSETTTLTLGGGGGGEMPSPWIEYAVQQAQFIQKTIEDNLESTIQVVGSRLSEIRSTSSAHLHQTLDSLQNIKSEYSAYEDVFFGKIKEGILIAASHPTITCGTTVGLGLLVLKRPRRFLINNTSRLFMSEETLLSRADAKVKELRQSIDLVKGESEKLEKRAIQAEEEMRRGRTKLRQAGNQIQGVIRSAYKIERQARGLKDVLGELPSREASRFRSQFNFLQFTVQCN
;
A
#
# COMPACT_ATOMS: atom_id res chain seq x y z
N MET A 1 -67.35 -11.85 30.11
CA MET A 1 -66.97 -11.13 28.89
C MET A 1 -65.67 -11.73 28.39
N VAL A 2 -65.79 -12.51 27.32
CA VAL A 2 -64.81 -12.86 26.27
C VAL A 2 -63.49 -13.54 26.68
N MET A 3 -63.43 -14.82 26.30
CA MET A 3 -62.22 -15.59 25.97
C MET A 3 -61.58 -15.08 24.68
N THR A 4 -60.25 -15.09 24.58
CA THR A 4 -59.44 -15.44 23.37
C THR A 4 -57.96 -15.41 23.76
N VAL A 5 -57.22 -16.51 23.72
CA VAL A 5 -56.65 -17.24 22.56
C VAL A 5 -55.29 -16.69 22.13
N ASP A 6 -54.33 -17.63 22.21
CA ASP A 6 -52.98 -17.73 21.65
C ASP A 6 -52.78 -17.10 20.26
N SER A 7 -51.57 -16.59 20.00
CA SER A 7 -50.95 -16.50 18.66
C SER A 7 -49.46 -16.20 18.78
N ASN A 8 -48.70 -17.30 18.83
CA ASN A 8 -47.32 -17.43 18.40
C ASN A 8 -47.28 -17.65 16.87
N GLU A 9 -46.61 -16.77 16.12
CA GLU A 9 -46.05 -16.96 14.77
C GLU A 9 -45.19 -15.69 14.50
N LYS A 10 -44.00 -15.68 13.88
CA LYS A 10 -43.33 -16.62 12.98
C LYS A 10 -41.89 -16.15 12.71
N SER A 11 -41.10 -17.08 12.15
CA SER A 11 -39.83 -16.98 11.41
C SER A 11 -38.57 -17.33 12.23
N GLU A 12 -38.13 -18.59 12.24
CA GLU A 12 -37.28 -19.26 11.21
C GLU A 12 -35.85 -18.70 11.21
N PHE A 13 -34.75 -19.45 11.09
CA PHE A 13 -34.43 -20.85 10.82
C PHE A 13 -32.90 -20.97 11.04
N GLY A 14 -32.38 -22.20 11.11
CA GLY A 14 -30.99 -22.55 11.42
C GLY A 14 -29.90 -22.16 10.39
N PRO A 15 -28.69 -22.77 10.50
CA PRO A 15 -27.39 -22.10 10.29
C PRO A 15 -26.70 -22.32 8.92
N SER A 16 -25.82 -21.35 8.55
CA SER A 16 -24.60 -21.35 7.65
C SER A 16 -24.65 -22.06 6.27
N PRO A 17 -24.02 -21.54 5.17
CA PRO A 17 -22.56 -21.25 5.07
C PRO A 17 -22.11 -20.09 4.11
N THR A 18 -20.83 -19.63 4.28
CA THR A 18 -19.81 -19.17 3.25
C THR A 18 -20.19 -18.13 2.17
N GLU A 19 -19.39 -17.16 1.65
CA GLU A 19 -17.95 -16.83 1.55
C GLU A 19 -17.87 -15.37 0.96
N THR A 20 -17.01 -14.46 1.46
CA THR A 20 -15.73 -13.96 0.87
C THR A 20 -15.81 -12.75 -0.07
N THR A 21 -15.08 -11.66 0.24
CA THR A 21 -13.96 -11.14 -0.60
C THR A 21 -13.20 -10.01 0.13
N PHE A 22 -11.89 -10.24 0.23
CA PHE A 22 -10.79 -9.39 0.67
C PHE A 22 -10.48 -8.28 -0.35
N GLU A 23 -9.92 -7.15 0.09
CA GLU A 23 -8.49 -6.83 -0.18
C GLU A 23 -8.04 -5.56 0.53
N SER A 24 -7.01 -5.74 1.38
CA SER A 24 -6.05 -4.72 1.76
C SER A 24 -4.75 -5.04 1.03
N SER A 25 -4.09 -4.04 0.45
CA SER A 25 -2.67 -4.15 0.11
C SER A 25 -2.01 -2.77 0.09
N SER A 26 -1.42 -2.44 1.23
CA SER A 26 -0.22 -1.62 1.35
C SER A 26 0.96 -2.39 0.79
N SER A 27 1.70 -1.83 -0.18
CA SER A 27 3.01 -2.35 -0.60
C SER A 27 4.11 -1.38 -0.16
N SER A 28 4.95 -1.84 0.76
CA SER A 28 6.34 -1.40 0.86
C SER A 28 7.19 -2.60 0.48
N SER A 29 8.08 -2.43 -0.49
CA SER A 29 9.09 -3.41 -0.86
C SER A 29 10.45 -2.75 -0.79
N GLU A 30 11.29 -3.22 0.13
CA GLU A 30 12.72 -2.99 0.12
C GLU A 30 13.42 -4.18 -0.54
N THR A 31 14.08 -3.87 -1.65
CA THR A 31 15.45 -4.24 -2.06
C THR A 31 16.14 -5.41 -1.33
N THR A 32 16.37 -6.51 -2.05
CA THR A 32 17.44 -7.47 -1.73
C THR A 32 18.34 -7.68 -2.95
N THR A 33 19.56 -7.17 -2.82
CA THR A 33 20.74 -7.45 -3.65
C THR A 33 21.15 -8.92 -3.55
N LEU A 34 21.36 -9.59 -4.69
CA LEU A 34 22.00 -10.89 -4.76
C LEU A 34 23.27 -10.84 -5.60
N THR A 35 24.38 -11.13 -4.93
CA THR A 35 25.74 -11.29 -5.43
C THR A 35 25.83 -12.52 -6.35
N LEU A 36 26.30 -12.31 -7.59
CA LEU A 36 26.66 -13.38 -8.52
C LEU A 36 28.02 -14.00 -8.14
N GLY A 37 28.02 -15.31 -7.89
CA GLY A 37 29.21 -16.16 -7.99
C GLY A 37 29.14 -16.94 -9.31
N GLY A 38 30.12 -16.72 -10.20
CA GLY A 38 30.23 -17.41 -11.49
C GLY A 38 31.16 -18.61 -11.44
N GLY A 39 30.93 -19.56 -12.35
CA GLY A 39 31.94 -20.54 -12.76
C GLY A 39 31.39 -21.83 -13.40
N GLY A 40 31.45 -21.92 -14.74
CA GLY A 40 31.84 -23.16 -15.43
C GLY A 40 30.82 -23.90 -16.32
N GLY A 41 30.82 -23.56 -17.61
CA GLY A 41 30.95 -24.50 -18.76
C GLY A 41 29.85 -25.53 -19.10
N GLY A 42 29.25 -25.38 -20.28
CA GLY A 42 28.53 -26.45 -20.99
C GLY A 42 27.48 -25.92 -21.97
N GLU A 43 27.82 -25.86 -23.26
CA GLU A 43 26.91 -25.50 -24.34
C GLU A 43 25.78 -26.54 -24.48
N MET A 44 24.58 -26.17 -24.05
CA MET A 44 23.31 -26.71 -24.54
C MET A 44 22.34 -25.53 -24.67
N PRO A 45 21.72 -25.29 -25.85
CA PRO A 45 20.72 -24.24 -26.01
C PRO A 45 19.57 -24.57 -25.08
N SER A 46 19.51 -23.84 -23.97
CA SER A 46 18.68 -24.23 -22.84
C SER A 46 17.24 -23.82 -23.16
N PRO A 47 16.26 -24.75 -23.19
CA PRO A 47 14.87 -24.46 -23.59
C PRO A 47 14.18 -23.36 -22.75
N TRP A 48 14.72 -23.07 -21.57
CA TRP A 48 14.25 -21.98 -20.71
C TRP A 48 14.62 -20.58 -21.24
N ILE A 49 15.67 -20.46 -22.06
CA ILE A 49 16.08 -19.20 -22.68
C ILE A 49 15.07 -18.81 -23.77
N GLU A 50 14.68 -19.77 -24.62
CA GLU A 50 13.62 -19.54 -25.63
C GLU A 50 12.27 -19.24 -24.97
N TYR A 51 11.93 -19.93 -23.88
CA TYR A 51 10.72 -19.64 -23.10
C TYR A 51 10.76 -18.24 -22.47
N ALA A 52 11.90 -17.83 -21.91
CA ALA A 52 12.07 -16.50 -21.31
C ALA A 52 11.98 -15.39 -22.37
N VAL A 53 12.55 -15.61 -23.55
CA VAL A 53 12.46 -14.68 -24.69
C VAL A 53 11.02 -14.58 -25.19
N GLN A 54 10.29 -15.70 -25.29
CA GLN A 54 8.89 -15.70 -25.73
C GLN A 54 7.97 -15.03 -24.70
N GLN A 55 8.21 -15.25 -23.40
CA GLN A 55 7.49 -14.61 -22.31
C GLN A 55 7.77 -13.09 -22.30
N ALA A 56 9.02 -12.67 -22.53
CA ALA A 56 9.39 -11.27 -22.63
C ALA A 56 8.70 -10.58 -23.82
N GLN A 57 8.57 -11.25 -24.96
CA GLN A 57 7.85 -10.70 -26.13
C GLN A 57 6.35 -10.55 -25.89
N PHE A 58 5.72 -11.46 -25.14
CA PHE A 58 4.30 -11.37 -24.78
C PHE A 58 4.05 -10.24 -23.77
N ILE A 59 4.92 -10.11 -22.78
CA ILE A 59 4.88 -9.04 -21.79
C ILE A 59 5.14 -7.69 -22.46
N GLN A 60 6.09 -7.60 -23.39
CA GLN A 60 6.38 -6.37 -24.12
C GLN A 60 5.17 -5.87 -24.92
N LYS A 61 4.50 -6.75 -25.69
CA LYS A 61 3.28 -6.39 -26.44
C LYS A 61 2.13 -5.97 -25.52
N THR A 62 1.94 -6.69 -24.41
CA THR A 62 0.88 -6.39 -23.44
C THR A 62 1.14 -5.07 -22.70
N ILE A 63 2.41 -4.75 -22.42
CA ILE A 63 2.78 -3.47 -21.82
C ILE A 63 2.56 -2.35 -22.82
N GLU A 64 2.98 -2.51 -24.07
CA GLU A 64 2.88 -1.46 -25.09
C GLU A 64 1.42 -1.03 -25.35
N ASP A 65 0.49 -2.00 -25.44
CA ASP A 65 -0.94 -1.72 -25.61
C ASP A 65 -1.62 -1.11 -24.35
N ASN A 66 -1.17 -1.48 -23.14
CA ASN A 66 -1.75 -0.99 -21.88
C ASN A 66 -1.10 0.32 -21.37
N LEU A 67 0.13 0.61 -21.77
CA LEU A 67 0.89 1.78 -21.33
C LEU A 67 0.26 3.05 -21.89
N GLU A 68 -0.08 3.08 -23.18
CA GLU A 68 -0.66 4.28 -23.82
C GLU A 68 -2.03 4.64 -23.22
N SER A 69 -2.89 3.64 -23.01
CA SER A 69 -4.21 3.84 -22.39
C SER A 69 -4.11 4.25 -20.92
N THR A 70 -3.16 3.67 -20.16
CA THR A 70 -2.94 4.02 -18.76
C THR A 70 -2.32 5.41 -18.60
N ILE A 71 -1.37 5.80 -19.47
CA ILE A 71 -0.79 7.15 -19.46
C ILE A 71 -1.85 8.21 -19.74
N GLN A 72 -2.76 7.98 -20.69
CA GLN A 72 -3.81 8.93 -21.00
C GLN A 72 -4.83 9.06 -19.85
N VAL A 73 -5.18 7.96 -19.19
CA VAL A 73 -6.09 7.95 -18.03
C VAL A 73 -5.44 8.58 -16.79
N VAL A 74 -4.15 8.32 -16.54
CA VAL A 74 -3.40 8.96 -15.45
C VAL A 74 -3.19 10.44 -15.74
N GLY A 75 -2.85 10.81 -16.97
CA GLY A 75 -2.66 12.20 -17.39
C GLY A 75 -3.94 13.03 -17.26
N SER A 76 -5.09 12.48 -17.68
CA SER A 76 -6.39 13.16 -17.54
C SER A 76 -6.78 13.35 -16.06
N ARG A 77 -6.69 12.31 -15.23
CA ARG A 77 -6.97 12.42 -13.78
C ARG A 77 -5.97 13.31 -13.05
N LEU A 78 -4.69 13.27 -13.42
CA LEU A 78 -3.67 14.14 -12.84
C LEU A 78 -3.90 15.60 -13.23
N SER A 79 -4.33 15.87 -14.46
CA SER A 79 -4.70 17.22 -14.90
C SER A 79 -5.92 17.76 -14.15
N GLU A 80 -6.90 16.90 -13.89
CA GLU A 80 -8.10 17.22 -13.11
C GLU A 80 -7.74 17.52 -11.64
N ILE A 81 -6.92 16.68 -10.99
CA ILE A 81 -6.42 16.90 -9.62
C ILE A 81 -5.56 18.16 -9.54
N ARG A 82 -4.71 18.42 -10.54
CA ARG A 82 -3.90 19.64 -10.62
C ARG A 82 -4.78 20.89 -10.74
N SER A 83 -5.85 20.83 -11.55
CA SER A 83 -6.79 21.94 -11.70
C SER A 83 -7.53 22.24 -10.40
N THR A 84 -8.05 21.21 -9.71
CA THR A 84 -8.75 21.35 -8.42
C THR A 84 -7.81 21.80 -7.29
N SER A 85 -6.57 21.28 -7.25
CA SER A 85 -5.57 21.68 -6.26
C SER A 85 -5.13 23.13 -6.43
N SER A 86 -5.03 23.62 -7.67
CA SER A 86 -4.63 25.01 -7.94
C SER A 86 -5.63 26.03 -7.36
N ALA A 87 -6.94 25.77 -7.45
CA ALA A 87 -7.96 26.66 -6.90
C ALA A 87 -7.85 26.79 -5.36
N HIS A 88 -7.59 25.69 -4.65
CA HIS A 88 -7.40 25.69 -3.20
C HIS A 88 -6.07 26.34 -2.76
N LEU A 89 -5.01 26.22 -3.58
CA LEU A 89 -3.75 26.94 -3.33
C LEU A 89 -3.91 28.45 -3.53
N HIS A 90 -4.64 28.87 -4.56
CA HIS A 90 -4.94 30.29 -4.77
C HIS A 90 -5.74 30.88 -3.60
N GLN A 91 -6.75 30.17 -3.10
CA GLN A 91 -7.52 30.61 -1.92
C GLN A 91 -6.65 30.76 -0.65
N THR A 92 -5.68 29.87 -0.47
CA THR A 92 -4.73 29.95 0.65
C THR A 92 -3.74 31.10 0.48
N LEU A 93 -3.25 31.34 -0.74
CA LEU A 93 -2.37 32.47 -1.04
C LEU A 93 -3.07 33.82 -0.86
N ASP A 94 -4.32 33.94 -1.28
CA ASP A 94 -5.09 35.18 -1.13
C ASP A 94 -5.34 35.49 0.35
N SER A 95 -5.62 34.46 1.16
CA SER A 95 -5.77 34.60 2.61
C SER A 95 -4.46 35.06 3.28
N LEU A 96 -3.32 34.53 2.83
CA LEU A 96 -2.00 34.93 3.32
C LEU A 96 -1.68 36.38 2.92
N GLN A 97 -1.99 36.77 1.69
CA GLN A 97 -1.81 38.15 1.23
C GLN A 97 -2.68 39.13 2.02
N ASN A 98 -3.92 38.76 2.34
CA ASN A 98 -4.79 39.57 3.18
C ASN A 98 -4.19 39.77 4.58
N ILE A 99 -3.74 38.70 5.23
CA ILE A 99 -3.08 38.76 6.55
C ILE A 99 -1.79 39.58 6.50
N LYS A 100 -0.99 39.45 5.43
CA LYS A 100 0.22 40.25 5.22
C LYS A 100 -0.11 41.74 5.14
N SER A 101 -1.17 42.10 4.41
CA SER A 101 -1.59 43.49 4.28
C SER A 101 -2.05 44.07 5.63
N GLU A 102 -2.85 43.31 6.40
CA GLU A 102 -3.27 43.71 7.74
C GLU A 102 -2.09 43.81 8.72
N TYR A 103 -1.12 42.89 8.64
CA TYR A 103 0.08 42.91 9.49
C TYR A 103 0.99 44.10 9.19
N SER A 104 1.12 44.49 7.92
CA SER A 104 1.97 45.62 7.52
C SER A 104 1.56 46.95 8.15
N ALA A 105 0.26 47.18 8.34
CA ALA A 105 -0.25 48.37 9.02
C ALA A 105 0.15 48.42 10.52
N TYR A 106 0.17 47.26 11.19
CA TYR A 106 0.66 47.17 12.56
C TYR A 106 2.19 47.29 12.65
N GLU A 107 2.89 46.73 11.67
CA GLU A 107 4.35 46.81 11.55
C GLU A 107 4.83 48.26 11.43
N ASP A 108 4.16 49.08 10.61
CA ASP A 108 4.51 50.49 10.44
C ASP A 108 4.30 51.33 11.71
N VAL A 109 3.21 51.08 12.45
CA VAL A 109 2.95 51.75 13.74
C VAL A 109 3.99 51.31 14.79
N PHE A 110 4.32 50.03 14.83
CA PHE A 110 5.29 49.47 15.77
C PHE A 110 6.71 50.02 15.49
N PHE A 111 7.16 50.01 14.24
CA PHE A 111 8.45 50.59 13.88
C PHE A 111 8.48 52.11 13.98
N GLY A 112 7.35 52.78 13.74
CA GLY A 112 7.19 54.21 14.02
C GLY A 112 7.46 54.54 15.49
N LYS A 113 6.87 53.77 16.41
CA LYS A 113 7.08 53.91 17.86
C LYS A 113 8.48 53.54 18.31
N ILE A 114 9.11 52.55 17.69
CA ILE A 114 10.52 52.22 17.96
C ILE A 114 11.43 53.36 17.51
N LYS A 115 11.22 53.93 16.31
CA LYS A 115 12.03 55.06 15.80
C LYS A 115 11.86 56.31 16.65
N GLU A 116 10.64 56.60 17.08
CA GLU A 116 10.33 57.68 18.03
C GLU A 116 11.02 57.42 19.39
N GLY A 117 10.96 56.18 19.89
CA GLY A 117 11.66 55.74 21.10
C GLY A 117 13.18 55.83 21.00
N ILE A 118 13.77 55.58 19.82
CA ILE A 118 15.21 55.74 19.55
C ILE A 118 15.61 57.23 19.57
N LEU A 119 14.76 58.11 19.02
CA LEU A 119 14.97 59.56 19.09
C LEU A 119 14.90 60.08 20.54
N ILE A 120 14.00 59.55 21.37
CA ILE A 120 13.94 59.85 22.82
C ILE A 120 15.11 59.19 23.59
N ALA A 121 15.58 58.02 23.17
CA ALA A 121 16.73 57.35 23.79
C ALA A 121 18.05 58.12 23.59
N ALA A 122 18.18 58.84 22.48
CA ALA A 122 19.35 59.65 22.18
C ALA A 122 19.59 60.76 23.24
N SER A 123 18.54 61.22 23.94
CA SER A 123 18.68 62.19 25.03
C SER A 123 19.07 61.57 26.39
N HIS A 124 19.00 60.24 26.56
CA HIS A 124 19.35 59.54 27.81
C HIS A 124 20.19 58.26 27.56
N PRO A 125 21.44 58.39 27.08
CA PRO A 125 22.24 57.28 26.56
C PRO A 125 22.62 56.20 27.59
N THR A 126 22.77 56.54 28.87
CA THR A 126 23.23 55.60 29.92
C THR A 126 22.15 54.62 30.36
N ILE A 127 20.90 55.09 30.50
CA ILE A 127 19.76 54.25 30.90
C ILE A 127 19.35 53.34 29.73
N THR A 128 19.32 53.87 28.51
CA THR A 128 18.92 53.10 27.34
C THR A 128 19.95 52.04 26.92
N CYS A 129 21.25 52.27 27.17
CA CYS A 129 22.29 51.26 26.92
C CYS A 129 22.04 49.97 27.75
N GLY A 130 21.68 50.11 29.04
CA GLY A 130 21.36 48.96 29.89
C GLY A 130 20.12 48.19 29.42
N THR A 131 19.04 48.90 29.08
CA THR A 131 17.80 48.27 28.60
C THR A 131 17.98 47.61 27.23
N THR A 132 18.70 48.23 26.31
CA THR A 132 18.93 47.68 24.96
C THR A 132 19.84 46.46 24.99
N VAL A 133 20.89 46.45 25.83
CA VAL A 133 21.75 45.27 26.01
C VAL A 133 20.98 44.14 26.71
N GLY A 134 20.21 44.44 27.75
CA GLY A 134 19.38 43.43 28.45
C GLY A 134 18.31 42.82 27.54
N LEU A 135 17.59 43.66 26.78
CA LEU A 135 16.59 43.19 25.83
C LEU A 135 17.25 42.48 24.63
N GLY A 136 18.40 42.97 24.18
CA GLY A 136 19.22 42.32 23.16
C GLY A 136 19.64 40.91 23.59
N LEU A 137 20.11 40.75 24.82
CA LEU A 137 20.48 39.44 25.36
C LEU A 137 19.27 38.48 25.50
N LEU A 138 18.07 39.02 25.74
CA LEU A 138 16.83 38.23 25.84
C LEU A 138 16.26 37.82 24.47
N VAL A 139 16.37 38.71 23.48
CA VAL A 139 15.87 38.52 22.10
C VAL A 139 16.82 37.63 21.29
N LEU A 140 18.12 37.67 21.56
CA LEU A 140 19.11 36.78 20.94
C LEU A 140 18.81 35.32 21.30
N LYS A 141 18.50 34.52 20.27
CA LYS A 141 18.01 33.12 20.40
C LYS A 141 18.99 32.17 21.12
N ARG A 142 20.28 32.50 21.14
CA ARG A 142 21.38 31.69 21.70
C ARG A 142 21.56 31.89 23.22
N PRO A 143 21.76 33.12 23.75
CA PRO A 143 21.90 33.35 25.20
C PRO A 143 20.65 32.98 26.01
N ARG A 144 19.44 33.19 25.47
CA ARG A 144 18.18 32.77 26.12
C ARG A 144 18.18 31.27 26.45
N ARG A 145 18.62 30.44 25.50
CA ARG A 145 18.67 28.98 25.68
C ARG A 145 19.75 28.56 26.67
N PHE A 146 20.90 29.23 26.62
CA PHE A 146 22.00 28.99 27.55
C PHE A 146 21.62 29.29 29.00
N LEU A 147 20.99 30.45 29.24
CA LEU A 147 20.54 30.83 30.59
C LEU A 147 19.49 29.86 31.13
N ILE A 148 18.47 29.52 30.35
CA ILE A 148 17.40 28.59 30.76
C ILE A 148 17.97 27.20 31.10
N ASN A 149 18.83 26.66 30.24
CA ASN A 149 19.43 25.35 30.47
C ASN A 149 20.34 25.37 31.71
N ASN A 150 21.16 26.42 31.87
CA ASN A 150 22.07 26.52 33.00
C ASN A 150 21.32 26.68 34.33
N THR A 151 20.29 27.52 34.38
CA THR A 151 19.47 27.70 35.60
C THR A 151 18.70 26.42 35.93
N SER A 152 18.11 25.74 34.93
CA SER A 152 17.41 24.47 35.18
C SER A 152 18.33 23.37 35.72
N ARG A 153 19.63 23.40 35.36
CA ARG A 153 20.61 22.40 35.79
C ARG A 153 21.10 22.64 37.21
N LEU A 154 21.13 23.88 37.68
CA LEU A 154 21.55 24.24 39.05
C LEU A 154 20.47 23.96 40.10
N PHE A 155 19.19 23.93 39.71
CA PHE A 155 18.06 23.69 40.63
C PHE A 155 17.55 22.23 40.64
N MET A 156 18.08 21.34 39.80
CA MET A 156 17.74 19.90 39.85
C MET A 156 18.67 19.20 40.84
N SER A 157 18.13 18.73 41.97
CA SER A 157 18.89 17.91 42.91
C SER A 157 19.20 16.54 42.29
N GLU A 158 20.34 15.96 42.64
CA GLU A 158 20.79 14.65 42.12
C GLU A 158 19.75 13.54 42.34
N GLU A 159 19.01 13.61 43.45
CA GLU A 159 17.95 12.67 43.80
C GLU A 159 16.74 12.74 42.84
N THR A 160 16.40 13.93 42.33
CA THR A 160 15.32 14.09 41.34
C THR A 160 15.71 13.56 39.96
N LEU A 161 17.00 13.58 39.63
CA LEU A 161 17.51 13.00 38.39
C LEU A 161 17.53 11.47 38.44
N LEU A 162 17.95 10.89 39.58
CA LEU A 162 17.94 9.44 39.79
C LEU A 162 16.53 8.88 39.81
N SER A 163 15.61 9.46 40.58
CA SER A 163 14.20 9.03 40.60
C SER A 163 13.53 9.12 39.23
N ARG A 164 13.86 10.15 38.44
CA ARG A 164 13.38 10.28 37.05
C ARG A 164 14.00 9.24 36.12
N ALA A 165 15.27 8.89 36.31
CA ALA A 165 15.92 7.83 35.55
C ALA A 165 15.31 6.46 35.87
N ASP A 166 15.07 6.14 37.14
CA ASP A 166 14.44 4.90 37.59
C ASP A 166 12.99 4.77 37.08
N ALA A 167 12.22 5.86 37.14
CA ALA A 167 10.87 5.90 36.59
C ALA A 167 10.86 5.58 35.08
N LYS A 168 11.79 6.17 34.31
CA LYS A 168 11.94 5.88 32.88
C LYS A 168 12.37 4.44 32.62
N VAL A 169 13.31 3.90 33.38
CA VAL A 169 13.72 2.49 33.21
C VAL A 169 12.56 1.55 33.49
N LYS A 170 11.72 1.85 34.49
CA LYS A 170 10.52 1.07 34.79
C LYS A 170 9.48 1.13 33.68
N GLU A 171 9.24 2.33 33.14
CA GLU A 171 8.35 2.54 31.98
C GLU A 171 8.85 1.78 30.74
N LEU A 172 10.16 1.84 30.46
CA LEU A 172 10.76 1.11 29.34
C LEU A 172 10.62 -0.40 29.52
N ARG A 173 10.90 -0.93 30.72
CA ARG A 173 10.70 -2.37 31.00
C ARG A 173 9.26 -2.80 30.74
N GLN A 174 8.29 -2.02 31.20
CA GLN A 174 6.88 -2.29 30.95
C GLN A 174 6.54 -2.28 29.46
N SER A 175 7.10 -1.34 28.69
CA SER A 175 6.89 -1.30 27.23
C SER A 175 7.49 -2.51 26.51
N ILE A 176 8.67 -2.97 26.94
CA ILE A 176 9.33 -4.17 26.39
C ILE A 176 8.49 -5.41 26.66
N ASP A 177 7.99 -5.57 27.89
CA ASP A 177 7.15 -6.72 28.26
C ASP A 177 5.84 -6.75 27.46
N LEU A 178 5.24 -5.58 27.23
CA LEU A 178 4.05 -5.45 26.38
C LEU A 178 4.36 -5.87 24.92
N VAL A 179 5.40 -5.29 24.32
CA VAL A 179 5.79 -5.59 22.94
C VAL A 179 6.18 -7.06 22.78
N LYS A 180 6.84 -7.65 23.78
CA LYS A 180 7.16 -9.08 23.77
C LYS A 180 5.89 -9.94 23.77
N GLY A 181 4.92 -9.61 24.62
CA GLY A 181 3.63 -10.32 24.66
C GLY A 181 2.81 -10.16 23.37
N GLU A 182 2.88 -9.00 22.71
CA GLU A 182 2.25 -8.79 21.40
C GLU A 182 2.98 -9.54 20.28
N SER A 183 4.30 -9.58 20.32
CA SER A 183 5.14 -10.29 19.33
C SER A 183 4.85 -11.79 19.34
N GLU A 184 4.75 -12.42 20.52
CA GLU A 184 4.41 -13.85 20.63
C GLU A 184 3.02 -14.18 20.05
N LYS A 185 2.06 -13.26 20.17
CA LYS A 185 0.72 -13.42 19.58
C LYS A 185 0.76 -13.32 18.06
N LEU A 186 1.53 -12.36 17.54
CA LEU A 186 1.71 -12.18 16.10
C LEU A 186 2.45 -13.37 15.48
N GLU A 187 3.48 -13.89 16.14
CA GLU A 187 4.22 -15.08 15.72
C GLU A 187 3.30 -16.30 15.58
N LYS A 188 2.47 -16.57 16.60
CA LYS A 188 1.50 -17.68 16.55
C LYS A 188 0.51 -17.54 15.39
N ARG A 189 0.02 -16.31 15.13
CA ARG A 189 -0.88 -16.03 14.00
C ARG A 189 -0.18 -16.20 12.65
N ALA A 190 1.09 -15.77 12.54
CA ALA A 190 1.88 -15.92 11.34
C ALA A 190 2.15 -17.39 11.01
N ILE A 191 2.54 -18.20 12.00
CA ILE A 191 2.75 -19.65 11.82
C ILE A 191 1.45 -20.35 11.41
N GLN A 192 0.31 -19.97 12.01
CA GLN A 192 -0.98 -20.52 11.63
C GLN A 192 -1.34 -20.17 10.17
N ALA A 193 -1.18 -18.90 9.79
CA ALA A 193 -1.44 -18.45 8.43
C ALA A 193 -0.53 -19.14 7.41
N GLU A 194 0.75 -19.35 7.75
CA GLU A 194 1.70 -20.09 6.91
C GLU A 194 1.24 -21.53 6.67
N GLU A 195 0.79 -22.24 7.71
CA GLU A 195 0.31 -23.61 7.59
C GLU A 195 -0.97 -23.69 6.73
N GLU A 196 -1.88 -22.72 6.86
CA GLU A 196 -3.07 -22.62 6.01
C GLU A 196 -2.71 -22.33 4.55
N MET A 197 -1.76 -21.42 4.28
CA MET A 197 -1.25 -21.15 2.93
C MET A 197 -0.55 -22.37 2.34
N ARG A 198 0.23 -23.10 3.14
CA ARG A 198 0.90 -24.33 2.70
C ARG A 198 -0.12 -25.39 2.28
N ARG A 199 -1.20 -25.56 3.05
CA ARG A 199 -2.33 -26.44 2.70
C ARG A 199 -3.09 -25.95 1.46
N GLY A 200 -3.29 -24.65 1.32
CA GLY A 200 -3.90 -24.06 0.11
C GLY A 200 -3.06 -24.36 -1.14
N ARG A 201 -1.74 -24.19 -1.05
CA ARG A 201 -0.79 -24.46 -2.14
C ARG A 201 -0.79 -25.93 -2.58
N THR A 202 -0.90 -26.88 -1.65
CA THR A 202 -0.97 -28.30 -2.02
C THR A 202 -2.28 -28.65 -2.72
N LYS A 203 -3.42 -28.10 -2.26
CA LYS A 203 -4.71 -28.25 -2.94
C LYS A 203 -4.68 -27.67 -4.35
N LEU A 204 -4.09 -26.49 -4.54
CA LEU A 204 -3.93 -25.87 -5.86
C LEU A 204 -3.07 -26.72 -6.79
N ARG A 205 -1.96 -27.29 -6.29
CA ARG A 205 -1.15 -28.23 -7.09
C ARG A 205 -1.93 -29.48 -7.49
N GLN A 206 -2.74 -30.02 -6.58
CA GLN A 206 -3.57 -31.18 -6.89
C GLN A 206 -4.65 -30.86 -7.93
N ALA A 207 -5.31 -29.71 -7.83
CA ALA A 207 -6.27 -29.25 -8.83
C ALA A 207 -5.60 -29.02 -10.19
N GLY A 208 -4.42 -28.38 -10.22
CA GLY A 208 -3.62 -28.19 -11.43
C GLY A 208 -3.25 -29.51 -12.10
N ASN A 209 -2.86 -30.52 -11.32
CA ASN A 209 -2.57 -31.86 -11.85
C ASN A 209 -3.82 -32.53 -12.47
N GLN A 210 -5.00 -32.36 -11.85
CA GLN A 210 -6.25 -32.87 -12.39
C GLN A 210 -6.60 -32.18 -13.72
N ILE A 211 -6.50 -30.86 -13.78
CA ILE A 211 -6.72 -30.07 -15.00
C ILE A 211 -5.76 -30.51 -16.11
N GLN A 212 -4.47 -30.66 -15.80
CA GLN A 212 -3.50 -31.13 -16.77
C GLN A 212 -3.81 -32.56 -17.26
N GLY A 213 -4.34 -33.41 -16.38
CA GLY A 213 -4.85 -34.73 -16.74
C GLY A 213 -5.99 -34.67 -17.76
N VAL A 214 -6.99 -33.83 -17.50
CA VAL A 214 -8.14 -33.61 -18.40
C VAL A 214 -7.71 -33.01 -19.73
N ILE A 215 -6.79 -32.05 -19.73
CA ILE A 215 -6.24 -31.46 -20.97
C ILE A 215 -5.54 -32.54 -21.81
N ARG A 216 -4.74 -33.41 -21.19
CA ARG A 216 -4.05 -34.49 -21.91
C ARG A 216 -5.03 -35.53 -22.47
N SER A 217 -6.10 -35.86 -21.74
CA SER A 217 -7.11 -36.80 -22.24
C SER A 217 -7.92 -36.16 -23.37
N ALA A 218 -8.35 -34.90 -23.22
CA ALA A 218 -9.03 -34.14 -24.27
C ALA A 218 -8.17 -34.04 -25.54
N TYR A 219 -6.86 -33.74 -25.42
CA TYR A 219 -5.93 -33.69 -26.56
C TYR A 219 -5.81 -35.04 -27.30
N LYS A 220 -5.81 -36.16 -26.57
CA LYS A 220 -5.81 -37.50 -27.20
C LYS A 220 -7.11 -37.77 -27.97
N ILE A 221 -8.25 -37.41 -27.38
CA ILE A 221 -9.57 -37.53 -28.02
C ILE A 221 -9.60 -36.67 -29.27
N GLU A 222 -9.14 -35.43 -29.21
CA GLU A 222 -9.07 -34.52 -30.35
C GLU A 222 -8.22 -35.12 -31.48
N ARG A 223 -7.07 -35.70 -31.16
CA ARG A 223 -6.20 -36.31 -32.16
C ARG A 223 -6.83 -37.54 -32.81
N GLN A 224 -7.51 -38.39 -32.04
CA GLN A 224 -8.27 -39.53 -32.57
C GLN A 224 -9.43 -39.07 -33.45
N ALA A 225 -10.17 -38.06 -32.99
CA ALA A 225 -11.28 -37.46 -33.71
C ALA A 225 -10.79 -36.85 -35.04
N ARG A 226 -9.67 -36.14 -35.04
CA ARG A 226 -9.05 -35.56 -36.24
C ARG A 226 -8.60 -36.63 -37.23
N GLY A 227 -8.00 -37.72 -36.76
CA GLY A 227 -7.64 -38.87 -37.60
C GLY A 227 -8.87 -39.56 -38.22
N LEU A 228 -9.93 -39.75 -37.45
CA LEU A 228 -11.18 -40.32 -37.94
C LEU A 228 -11.87 -39.41 -38.98
N LYS A 229 -11.85 -38.09 -38.75
CA LYS A 229 -12.35 -37.09 -39.70
C LYS A 229 -11.63 -37.16 -41.04
N ASP A 230 -10.31 -37.35 -41.02
CA ASP A 230 -9.48 -37.46 -42.24
C ASP A 230 -9.90 -38.68 -43.07
N VAL A 231 -10.04 -39.84 -42.42
CA VAL A 231 -10.54 -41.08 -43.05
C VAL A 231 -11.95 -40.90 -43.62
N LEU A 232 -12.87 -40.23 -42.89
CA LEU A 232 -14.22 -39.90 -43.36
C LEU A 232 -14.25 -38.90 -44.53
N GLY A 233 -13.16 -38.18 -44.78
CA GLY A 233 -12.97 -37.32 -45.93
C GLY A 233 -12.77 -38.11 -47.23
N GLU A 234 -12.18 -39.31 -47.14
CA GLU A 234 -11.83 -40.14 -48.29
C GLU A 234 -12.95 -41.07 -48.78
N LEU A 235 -13.99 -41.33 -47.96
CA LEU A 235 -15.10 -42.22 -48.35
C LEU A 235 -16.15 -41.55 -49.27
N PRO A 236 -16.66 -42.24 -50.30
CA PRO A 236 -17.73 -41.75 -51.17
C PRO A 236 -19.04 -41.49 -50.39
N SER A 237 -19.72 -40.40 -50.75
CA SER A 237 -20.57 -39.58 -49.84
C SER A 237 -21.82 -40.25 -49.23
N ARG A 238 -22.20 -41.46 -49.65
CA ARG A 238 -23.47 -42.09 -49.25
C ARG A 238 -23.40 -42.78 -47.88
N GLU A 239 -22.27 -43.38 -47.51
CA GLU A 239 -22.07 -44.01 -46.20
C GLU A 239 -21.44 -43.06 -45.16
N ALA A 240 -20.68 -42.07 -45.60
CA ALA A 240 -20.03 -41.07 -44.74
C ALA A 240 -21.02 -40.13 -44.01
N SER A 241 -22.25 -39.95 -44.54
CA SER A 241 -23.26 -39.03 -44.00
C SER A 241 -23.74 -39.40 -42.60
N ARG A 242 -23.95 -40.70 -42.32
CA ARG A 242 -24.38 -41.21 -41.00
C ARG A 242 -23.32 -41.02 -39.93
N PHE A 243 -22.05 -41.10 -40.29
CA PHE A 243 -20.94 -40.90 -39.36
C PHE A 243 -20.67 -39.41 -39.10
N ARG A 244 -20.88 -38.54 -40.10
CA ARG A 244 -20.75 -37.08 -39.93
C ARG A 244 -21.75 -36.52 -38.91
N SER A 245 -22.99 -37.02 -38.86
CA SER A 245 -23.96 -36.56 -37.86
C SER A 245 -23.61 -36.99 -36.43
N GLN A 246 -23.10 -38.20 -36.25
CA GLN A 246 -22.64 -38.69 -34.93
C GLN A 246 -21.36 -37.96 -34.47
N PHE A 247 -20.46 -37.67 -35.40
CA PHE A 247 -19.22 -36.96 -35.09
C PHE A 247 -19.46 -35.49 -34.71
N ASN A 248 -20.34 -34.80 -35.44
CA ASN A 248 -20.72 -33.42 -35.09
C ASN A 248 -21.35 -33.34 -33.69
N PHE A 249 -22.15 -34.34 -33.29
CA PHE A 249 -22.70 -34.42 -31.94
C PHE A 249 -21.61 -34.59 -30.88
N LEU A 250 -20.67 -35.53 -31.09
CA LEU A 250 -19.57 -35.79 -30.14
C LEU A 250 -18.59 -34.61 -30.03
N GLN A 251 -18.30 -33.94 -31.15
CA GLN A 251 -17.47 -32.74 -31.16
C GLN A 251 -18.12 -31.61 -30.35
N PHE A 252 -19.43 -31.40 -30.52
CA PHE A 252 -20.17 -30.37 -29.79
C PHE A 252 -20.17 -30.63 -28.28
N THR A 253 -20.27 -31.89 -27.85
CA THR A 253 -20.18 -32.24 -26.41
C THR A 253 -18.80 -32.04 -25.79
N VAL A 254 -17.71 -32.13 -26.57
CA VAL A 254 -16.34 -31.84 -26.08
C VAL A 254 -16.09 -30.33 -26.01
N GLN A 255 -16.76 -29.53 -26.84
CA GLN A 255 -16.60 -28.07 -26.87
C GLN A 255 -17.44 -27.34 -25.81
N CYS A 256 -18.50 -27.97 -25.30
CA CYS A 256 -19.45 -27.39 -24.34
C CYS A 256 -19.20 -27.78 -22.86
N ASN A 257 -18.11 -28.49 -22.56
CA ASN A 257 -17.74 -28.94 -21.21
C ASN A 257 -16.31 -28.49 -20.89
#